data_AF-A0AAW7IPY5-F1
#
_entry.id   AF-A0AAW7IPY5-F1
#
_cell.length_a   1.000
_cell.length_b   1.000
_cell.length_c   1.000
_cell.angle_alpha   90.00
_cell.angle_beta   90.00
_cell.angle_gamma   90.00
#
_symmetry.space_group_name_H-M   'P 1'
#
loop_
_entity.id
_entity.type
_entity.pdbx_description
1 polymer ?
#
loop_
_entity_poly.entity_id
_entity_poly.type
_entity_poly.pdbx_seq_one_letter_code
_entity_poly.pdbx_strand_id
1 'polypeptide(L)' 'MNIEVLILHYIQEKRQKPNHANELLDYIQKEYVNGKLSIFQYRSLCQELYLRGAKQTSYG' A
#
# COMPACT_ATOMS: atom_id res chain seq x y z
N MET A 1 -4.22 10.24 -3.25
CA MET A 1 -3.19 9.37 -3.88
C MET A 1 -3.89 8.15 -4.43
N ASN A 2 -3.61 7.74 -5.67
CA ASN A 2 -4.15 6.53 -6.28
C ASN A 2 -3.09 5.39 -6.25
N ILE A 3 -3.49 4.20 -6.66
CA ILE A 3 -2.64 2.99 -6.61
C ILE A 3 -1.40 3.09 -7.50
N GLU A 4 -1.48 3.81 -8.63
CA GLU A 4 -0.36 3.99 -9.57
C GLU A 4 0.72 4.90 -8.99
N VAL A 5 0.30 6.03 -8.40
CA VAL A 5 1.20 6.94 -7.69
C VAL A 5 1.85 6.23 -6.50
N LEU A 6 1.10 5.38 -5.80
CA LEU A 6 1.64 4.56 -4.72
C LEU A 6 2.75 3.62 -5.21
N ILE A 7 2.52 2.90 -6.32
CA ILE A 7 3.50 1.99 -6.90
C ILE A 7 4.76 2.76 -7.34
N LEU A 8 4.59 3.93 -7.94
CA LEU A 8 5.71 4.79 -8.33
C LEU A 8 6.51 5.25 -7.11
N HIS A 9 5.85 5.71 -6.06
CA HIS A 9 6.50 6.09 -4.80
C HIS A 9 7.28 4.92 -4.19
N TYR A 10 6.65 3.74 -4.13
CA TYR A 10 7.31 2.53 -3.65
C TYR A 10 8.57 2.22 -4.46
N ILE A 11 8.48 2.26 -5.80
CA ILE A 11 9.62 2.00 -6.68
C ILE A 11 10.72 3.04 -6.49
N GLN A 12 10.38 4.31 -6.34
CA GLN A 12 11.35 5.38 -6.13
C GLN A 12 12.10 5.21 -4.80
N GLU A 13 11.38 4.84 -3.74
CA GLU A 13 11.93 4.72 -2.39
C GLU A 13 12.72 3.41 -2.20
N LYS A 14 12.18 2.29 -2.68
CA LYS A 14 12.79 0.95 -2.55
C LYS A 14 13.74 0.60 -3.69
N ARG A 15 13.75 1.40 -4.77
CA ARG A 15 14.44 1.10 -6.04
C ARG A 15 14.10 -0.27 -6.61
N GLN A 16 12.92 -0.78 -6.28
CA GLN A 16 12.44 -2.11 -6.63
C GLN A 16 10.95 -2.07 -6.92
N LYS A 17 10.51 -2.87 -7.90
CA LYS A 17 9.09 -3.07 -8.14
C LYS A 17 8.47 -3.92 -7.03
N PRO A 18 7.26 -3.59 -6.57
CA PRO A 18 6.55 -4.45 -5.63
C PRO A 18 6.33 -5.80 -6.31
N ASN A 19 6.81 -6.86 -5.68
CA ASN A 19 6.62 -8.24 -6.13
C ASN A 19 5.21 -8.73 -5.79
N HIS A 20 4.66 -8.26 -4.67
CA HIS A 20 3.34 -8.63 -4.18
C HIS A 20 2.57 -7.41 -3.68
N ALA A 21 1.24 -7.46 -3.83
CA ALA A 21 0.36 -6.40 -3.33
C ALA A 21 0.42 -6.27 -1.79
N ASN A 22 0.90 -7.30 -1.07
CA ASN A 22 1.16 -7.24 0.37
C ASN A 22 2.30 -6.27 0.71
N GLU A 23 3.33 -6.16 -0.12
CA GLU A 23 4.43 -5.20 0.12
C GLU A 23 3.92 -3.75 0.02
N LEU A 24 2.94 -3.53 -0.85
CA LEU A 24 2.26 -2.24 -0.97
C LEU A 24 1.34 -1.96 0.23
N LEU A 25 0.68 -2.99 0.78
CA LEU A 25 -0.12 -2.88 2.01
C LEU A 25 0.77 -2.44 3.18
N ASP A 26 1.90 -3.13 3.39
CA ASP A 26 2.85 -2.80 4.45
C ASP A 26 3.39 -1.37 4.30
N TYR A 27 3.63 -0.95 3.05
CA TYR A 27 4.10 0.39 2.74
C TYR A 27 3.06 1.45 3.07
N ILE A 28 1.80 1.31 2.62
CA ILE A 28 0.75 2.30 2.95
C ILE A 28 0.42 2.32 4.44
N GLN A 29 0.56 1.20 5.13
CA GLN A 29 0.34 1.15 6.57
C GLN A 29 1.39 1.98 7.30
N LYS A 30 2.67 1.88 6.90
CA LYS A 30 3.73 2.76 7.42
C LYS A 30 3.47 4.23 7.08
N GLU A 31 3.12 4.54 5.85
CA GLU A 31 2.85 5.92 5.42
C GLU A 31 1.64 6.52 6.15
N TYR A 32 0.62 5.71 6.46
CA TYR A 32 -0.53 6.12 7.29
C TYR A 32 -0.12 6.38 8.75
N VAL A 33 0.65 5.48 9.37
CA VAL A 33 1.16 5.65 10.75
C VAL A 33 2.07 6.88 10.86
N ASN A 34 2.85 7.17 9.81
CA ASN A 34 3.70 8.36 9.73
C ASN A 34 2.91 9.65 9.42
N GLY A 35 1.58 9.59 9.30
CA GLY A 35 0.72 10.75 9.03
C GLY A 35 0.79 11.29 7.61
N LYS A 36 1.44 10.58 6.68
CA LYS A 36 1.55 10.97 5.27
C LYS A 36 0.32 10.60 4.45
N LEU A 37 -0.49 9.66 4.94
CA LEU A 37 -1.78 9.30 4.36
C LEU A 37 -2.93 9.66 5.29
N SER A 38 -3.99 10.20 4.72
CA SER A 38 -5.25 10.33 5.47
C SER A 38 -5.96 8.97 5.58
N ILE A 39 -6.84 8.83 6.58
CA ILE A 39 -7.67 7.64 6.77
C ILE A 39 -8.46 7.26 5.50
N PHE A 40 -8.94 8.26 4.75
CA PHE A 40 -9.69 8.05 3.50
C PHE A 40 -8.81 7.51 2.38
N GLN A 41 -7.60 8.07 2.23
CA GLN A 41 -6.62 7.59 1.24
C GLN A 41 -6.17 6.16 1.58
N TYR A 42 -5.85 5.91 2.85
CA TYR A 42 -5.46 4.59 3.33
C TYR A 42 -6.54 3.54 3.05
N ARG A 43 -7.80 3.82 3.41
CA ARG A 43 -8.91 2.89 3.16
C ARG A 43 -9.13 2.61 1.67
N SER A 44 -9.09 3.64 0.84
CA SER A 44 -9.26 3.49 -0.61
C SER A 44 -8.15 2.63 -1.23
N LEU A 45 -6.89 2.87 -0.83
CA LEU A 45 -5.74 2.09 -1.30
C LEU A 45 -5.79 0.64 -0.79
N CYS A 46 -6.15 0.43 0.48
CA CYS A 46 -6.35 -0.92 1.02
C CYS A 46 -7.38 -1.70 0.21
N GLN A 47 -8.54 -1.10 -0.09
CA GLN A 47 -9.60 -1.77 -0.84
C GLN A 47 -9.12 -2.17 -2.24
N GLU A 48 -8.39 -1.29 -2.92
CA GLU A 48 -7.84 -1.58 -4.24
C GLU A 48 -6.73 -2.65 -4.21
N LEU A 49 -5.89 -2.64 -3.18
CA LEU A 49 -4.88 -3.69 -2.96
C LEU A 49 -5.56 -5.05 -2.69
N TYR A 50 -6.63 -5.08 -1.90
CA TYR A 50 -7.42 -6.31 -1.69
C TYR A 50 -8.01 -6.84 -2.99
N LEU A 51 -8.55 -5.98 -3.85
CA LEU A 51 -9.06 -6.38 -5.17
C LEU A 51 -7.95 -6.94 -6.08
N ARG A 52 -6.71 -6.48 -5.90
CA ARG A 52 -5.51 -6.99 -6.61
C ARG A 52 -4.92 -8.25 -5.99
N GLY A 53 -5.62 -8.85 -5.02
CA GLY A 53 -5.20 -10.10 -4.39
C GLY A 53 -4.25 -9.94 -3.21
N ALA A 54 -4.07 -8.71 -2.70
CA ALA A 54 -3.44 -8.54 -1.40
C ALA A 54 -4.29 -9.25 -0.35
N LYS A 55 -3.64 -9.97 0.56
CA LYS A 55 -4.32 -10.60 1.69
C LYS A 55 -3.81 -9.92 2.94
N GLN A 56 -4.73 -9.42 3.75
CA GLN A 56 -4.40 -9.07 5.11
C GLN A 56 -3.90 -10.38 5.68
N THR A 57 -2.66 -10.43 6.15
CA THR A 57 -2.22 -11.56 6.95
C THR A 57 -3.08 -11.52 8.21
N SER A 58 -4.24 -12.16 8.12
CA SER A 58 -4.92 -12.75 9.26
C SER A 58 -3.87 -13.62 9.90
N TYR A 59 -3.16 -13.08 10.88
CA TYR A 59 -2.55 -13.91 11.91
C TYR A 59 -3.72 -14.66 12.54
N GLY A 60 -3.99 -15.85 12.01
CA GLY A 60 -4.90 -16.84 12.55
C GLY A 60 -4.10 -17.88 13.32
#